data_AF-A0A7C2SWQ6-F1
#
_entry.id   AF-A0A7C2SWQ6-F1
#
_cell.length_a   1.000
_cell.length_b   1.000
_cell.length_c   1.000
_cell.angle_alpha   90.00
_cell.angle_beta   90.00
_cell.angle_gamma   90.00
#
_symmetry.space_group_name_H-M   'P 1'
#
loop_
_entity.id
_entity.type
_entity.pdbx_description
1 polymer ?
#
loop_
_entity_poly.entity_id
_entity_poly.type
_entity_poly.pdbx_seq_one_letter_code
_entity_poly.pdbx_strand_id
1 'polypeptide(L)'
;DLERVKWGQTARVTTDGLPGKVYDGRVAFISSSAEFTPKNIQTRKERVKLVYRVKIDIPNPRLELKPGMPADAEIVTDADD
;
A
#
# COMPACT_ATOMS: atom_id res chain seq x y z
N ASP A 1 -6.58 -8.77 -8.93
CA ASP A 1 -5.36 -8.30 -8.24
C ASP A 1 -5.15 -8.80 -6.81
N LEU A 2 -6.19 -9.08 -6.00
CA LEU A 2 -5.97 -9.57 -4.62
C LEU A 2 -5.23 -10.92 -4.57
N GLU A 3 -5.39 -11.77 -5.59
CA GLU A 3 -4.70 -13.06 -5.75
C GLU A 3 -3.17 -12.93 -5.87
N ARG A 4 -2.68 -11.73 -6.22
CA ARG A 4 -1.25 -11.45 -6.42
C ARG A 4 -0.58 -10.90 -5.16
N VAL A 5 -1.36 -10.43 -4.17
CA VAL A 5 -0.81 -9.87 -2.92
C VAL A 5 -0.76 -10.93 -1.83
N LYS A 6 0.42 -11.50 -1.60
CA LYS A 6 0.69 -12.48 -0.54
C LYS A 6 1.34 -11.84 0.68
N TRP A 7 1.03 -12.42 1.85
CA TRP A 7 1.72 -12.08 3.09
C TRP A 7 3.23 -12.34 2.97
N GLY A 8 4.05 -11.46 3.54
CA GLY A 8 5.51 -11.55 3.46
C GLY A 8 6.13 -11.03 2.17
N GLN A 9 5.35 -10.54 1.19
CA GLN A 9 5.91 -9.92 0.00
C GLN A 9 6.68 -8.64 0.32
N THR A 10 7.70 -8.39 -0.47
CA THR A 10 8.46 -7.14 -0.44
C THR A 10 7.59 -6.02 -0.99
N ALA A 11 7.55 -4.90 -0.28
CA ALA A 11 6.90 -3.68 -0.73
C ALA A 11 7.90 -2.54 -0.64
N ARG A 12 8.00 -1.74 -1.71
CA ARG A 12 8.83 -0.55 -1.77
C ARG A 12 7.99 0.65 -1.40
N VAL A 13 8.46 1.41 -0.43
CA VAL A 13 7.78 2.61 0.03
C VAL A 13 8.64 3.82 -0.27
N THR A 14 8.04 4.81 -0.89
CA THR A 14 8.64 6.11 -1.17
C THR A 14 7.84 7.18 -0.45
N THR A 15 8.49 8.27 -0.08
CA THR A 15 7.83 9.39 0.60
C THR A 15 8.11 10.66 -0.15
N ASP A 16 7.08 11.50 -0.32
CA ASP A 16 7.21 12.79 -1.01
C ASP A 16 8.24 13.71 -0.32
N GLY A 17 8.35 13.61 1.01
CA GLY A 17 9.32 14.39 1.80
C GLY A 17 10.80 14.01 1.62
N LEU A 18 11.12 12.87 0.99
CA LEU A 18 12.50 12.39 0.80
C LEU A 18 12.68 11.87 -0.64
N PRO A 19 12.81 12.78 -1.62
CA PRO A 19 12.96 12.39 -3.02
C PRO A 19 14.23 11.54 -3.21
N GLY A 20 14.07 10.36 -3.82
CA GLY A 20 15.16 9.42 -4.09
C GLY A 20 15.44 8.41 -2.98
N LYS A 21 14.74 8.46 -1.84
CA LYS A 21 14.78 7.37 -0.85
C LYS A 21 13.67 6.36 -1.08
N VAL A 22 14.08 5.12 -1.27
CA VAL A 22 13.19 3.96 -1.32
C VAL A 22 13.42 3.15 -0.05
N TYR A 23 12.33 2.77 0.59
CA TYR A 23 12.33 1.94 1.78
C TYR A 23 11.74 0.58 1.44
N ASP A 24 12.56 -0.47 1.47
CA ASP A 24 12.08 -1.84 1.31
C ASP A 24 11.48 -2.32 2.63
N GLY A 25 10.16 -2.52 2.63
CA GLY A 25 9.39 -3.12 3.70
C GLY A 25 8.83 -4.48 3.31
N ARG A 26 8.18 -5.13 4.27
CA ARG A 26 7.47 -6.39 4.04
C ARG A 26 6.03 -6.29 4.48
N VAL A 27 5.13 -6.88 3.71
CA VAL A 27 3.71 -6.93 4.06
C VAL A 27 3.54 -7.81 5.31
N ALA A 28 3.30 -7.17 6.44
CA ALA A 28 3.12 -7.80 7.74
C ALA A 28 1.66 -8.17 8.00
N PHE A 29 0.72 -7.48 7.35
CA PHE A 29 -0.71 -7.74 7.50
C PHE A 29 -1.50 -7.29 6.27
N ILE A 30 -2.51 -8.07 5.89
CA ILE A 30 -3.47 -7.74 4.83
C ILE A 30 -4.85 -7.92 5.44
N SER A 31 -5.67 -6.87 5.44
CA SER A 31 -7.06 -6.98 5.84
C SER A 31 -7.82 -7.83 4.82
N SER A 32 -8.46 -8.90 5.25
CA SER A 32 -9.34 -9.70 4.38
C SER A 32 -10.65 -8.98 4.04
N SER A 33 -11.02 -7.94 4.81
CA SER A 33 -12.16 -7.09 4.52
C SER A 33 -11.73 -5.91 3.66
N ALA A 34 -12.35 -5.81 2.48
CA ALA A 34 -12.32 -4.59 1.70
C ALA A 34 -13.22 -3.53 2.33
N GLU A 35 -12.68 -2.34 2.53
CA GLU A 35 -13.47 -1.16 2.82
C GLU A 35 -13.90 -0.55 1.47
N PHE A 36 -15.18 -0.22 1.35
CA PHE A 36 -15.67 0.47 0.16
C PHE A 36 -15.27 1.93 0.28
N THR A 37 -14.43 2.46 -0.62
CA THR A 37 -14.24 3.92 -0.67
C THR A 37 -15.53 4.58 -1.16
N PRO A 38 -16.18 5.46 -0.38
CA PRO A 38 -17.30 6.22 -0.87
C PRO A 38 -16.75 7.36 -1.73
N LYS A 39 -16.72 7.20 -3.04
CA LYS A 39 -16.71 8.36 -3.94
C LYS A 39 -18.16 8.67 -4.26
N ASN A 40 -18.57 9.89 -3.92
CA ASN A 40 -19.93 10.43 -4.02
C ASN A 40 -20.60 10.06 -5.36
N ILE A 41 -21.43 9.03 -5.34
CA ILE A 41 -22.05 8.42 -6.53
C ILE A 41 -23.16 9.35 -7.05
N GLN A 42 -22.90 10.10 -8.12
CA GLN A 42 -23.99 10.73 -8.91
C GLN A 42 -24.38 9.92 -10.15
N THR A 43 -23.67 8.83 -10.47
CA THR A 43 -23.91 8.08 -11.71
C THR A 43 -23.89 6.57 -11.51
N ARG A 44 -24.90 5.90 -12.07
CA ARG A 44 -25.22 4.45 -11.93
C ARG A 44 -24.13 3.47 -12.41
N LYS A 45 -23.00 3.98 -12.91
CA LYS A 45 -21.88 3.20 -13.49
C LYS A 45 -20.57 3.29 -12.69
N GLU A 46 -20.54 4.03 -11.59
CA GLU A 46 -19.28 4.23 -10.86
C GLU A 46 -18.94 3.01 -9.99
N ARG A 47 -18.01 2.23 -10.52
CA ARG A 47 -17.49 1.00 -9.94
C ARG A 47 -16.92 1.26 -8.55
N VAL A 48 -17.46 0.54 -7.59
CA VAL A 48 -16.89 0.38 -6.24
C VAL A 48 -15.42 -0.01 -6.35
N LYS A 49 -14.53 0.87 -5.91
CA LYS A 49 -13.14 0.48 -5.63
C LYS A 49 -13.13 -0.16 -4.25
N LEU A 50 -12.85 -1.46 -4.21
CA LEU A 50 -12.54 -2.15 -2.97
C LEU A 50 -11.13 -1.72 -2.56
N VAL A 51 -10.99 -1.08 -1.41
CA VAL A 51 -9.67 -0.79 -0.85
C VAL A 51 -9.42 -1.74 0.32
N TYR A 52 -8.25 -2.33 0.33
CA TYR A 52 -7.84 -3.25 1.39
C TYR A 52 -6.78 -2.55 2.23
N ARG A 53 -6.97 -2.55 3.55
CA ARG A 53 -5.95 -2.02 4.46
C ARG A 53 -4.83 -3.04 4.57
N VAL A 54 -3.62 -2.65 4.15
CA VAL A 54 -2.39 -3.43 4.33
C VAL A 54 -1.50 -2.74 5.37
N LYS A 55 -0.77 -3.53 6.16
CA LYS A 55 0.32 -3.02 7.00
C LYS A 55 1.62 -3.55 6.43
N ILE A 56 2.55 -2.62 6.21
CA ILE A 56 3.89 -2.90 5.73
C ILE A 56 4.83 -2.57 6.89
N ASP A 57 5.62 -3.54 7.31
CA ASP A 57 6.69 -3.33 8.28
C ASP A 57 7.91 -2.82 7.53
N ILE A 58 8.37 -1.62 7.88
CA ILE A 58 9.47 -0.93 7.22
C ILE A 58 10.53 -0.64 8.28
N PRO A 59 11.78 -1.14 8.10
CA PRO A 59 12.86 -0.79 9.00
C PRO A 59 13.16 0.71 8.85
N ASN A 60 12.92 1.48 9.91
CA ASN A 60 13.21 2.92 9.98
C ASN A 60 14.33 3.21 11.01
N PRO A 61 15.55 2.68 10.85
CA PRO A 61 16.62 2.84 11.84
C PRO A 61 17.07 4.29 12.01
N ARG A 62 16.83 5.13 11.00
CA ARG A 62 17.23 6.54 10.98
C ARG A 62 16.12 7.49 11.44
N LEU A 63 14.95 6.96 11.81
CA LEU A 63 13.78 7.73 12.26
C LEU A 63 13.35 8.84 11.27
N GLU A 64 13.60 8.61 9.99
CA GLU A 64 13.34 9.58 8.92
C GLU A 64 11.86 9.57 8.51
N LEU A 65 11.24 8.39 8.59
CA LEU A 65 9.80 8.22 8.38
C LEU A 65 9.03 8.65 9.63
N LYS A 66 8.23 9.71 9.50
CA LYS A 66 7.35 10.19 10.58
C LYS A 66 5.91 9.72 10.35
N PRO A 67 5.19 9.31 11.42
CA PRO A 67 3.78 8.96 11.30
C PRO A 67 2.98 10.16 10.78
N GLY A 68 2.10 9.91 9.82
CA GLY A 68 1.30 10.95 9.15
C GLY A 68 1.94 11.57 7.91
N MET A 69 3.18 11.18 7.55
CA MET A 69 3.73 11.56 6.24
C MET A 69 3.01 10.82 5.11
N PRO A 70 2.61 11.52 4.03
CA PRO A 70 2.14 10.87 2.82
C PRO A 70 3.28 10.04 2.22
N ALA A 71 2.96 8.80 1.90
CA ALA A 71 3.90 7.83 1.35
C ALA A 71 3.18 7.00 0.29
N ASP A 72 3.91 6.66 -0.77
CA ASP A 72 3.46 5.77 -1.81
C ASP A 72 4.12 4.41 -1.60
N ALA A 73 3.34 3.34 -1.70
CA ALA A 73 3.80 1.98 -1.48
C ALA A 73 3.48 1.12 -2.71
N GLU A 74 4.51 0.51 -3.28
CA GLU A 74 4.43 -0.42 -4.40
C GLU A 74 4.75 -1.83 -3.90
N ILE A 75 3.79 -2.74 -4.02
CA ILE A 75 3.99 -4.15 -3.64
C ILE A 75 4.60 -4.87 -4.83
N VAL A 76 5.79 -5.46 -4.65
CA VAL A 76 6.43 -6.27 -5.69
C VAL A 76 5.67 -7.60 -5.76
N THR A 77 4.78 -7.73 -6.73
CA THR A 77 4.09 -8.98 -7.02
C THR A 77 4.81 -9.73 -8.12
N ASP A 78 5.04 -11.03 -7.92
CA ASP A 78 5.78 -11.93 -8.82
C ASP A 78 5.22 -12.02 -10.25
N ALA A 79 3.98 -11.62 -10.48
CA ALA A 79 3.30 -11.90 -11.74
C ALA A 79 3.65 -10.91 -12.88
N ASP A 80 4.79 -10.22 -12.80
CA ASP A 80 5.39 -9.47 -13.92
C ASP A 80 6.45 -10.31 -14.67
N ASP A 81 6.43 -11.65 -14.52
CA ASP A 81 7.10 -12.62 -15.41
C ASP A 81 6.06 -13.45 -16.17
#